data_AF-A0A1B7M2P3-F1
#
_entry.id   AF-A0A1B7M2P3-F1
#
_cell.length_a   1.000
_cell.length_b   1.000
_cell.length_c   1.000
_cell.angle_alpha   90.00
_cell.angle_beta   90.00
_cell.angle_gamma   90.00
#
_symmetry.space_group_name_H-M   'P 1'
#
loop_
_entity.id
_entity.type
_entity.pdbx_description
1 polymer ?
#
loop_
_entity_poly.entity_id
_entity_poly.type
_entity_poly.pdbx_seq_one_letter_code
_entity_poly.pdbx_strand_id
1 'polypeptide(L)'
;MTQAQQEQQHNRDTGGRYTTKPHSEAQGVQLPPLELVSDEAATHAVHDATAMTEPELEAIGPEVVETIKHTRNFTPQHIRAVASQIGHQRLGYDPIGASAIRNALSQMEPEAAHYARNFLNQRHPQAFSDQQSTVQQPAAQPAPELEHPLGSPDNPISATSDAVQTGEVFDTVVSKGRTYHRAREGMAPMEPQAVRLQADQELTDDDVMKVAQITGYSLRSVGHGEGASDPVRDSPYSFILYNDTTKGDQYKRLDRFQSLLHTYVHQGTPIRSSNKKGPGTEGTRKIEGFGRQAPQLEIYYDDAEVFDG
;
A
#
# COMPACT_ATOMS: atom_id res chain seq x y z
N MET A 1 -64.17 31.49 -36.02
CA MET A 1 -63.06 30.51 -36.00
C MET A 1 -61.79 31.30 -36.23
N THR A 2 -60.85 31.22 -35.29
CA THR A 2 -59.66 32.06 -35.25
C THR A 2 -58.54 31.47 -36.12
N GLN A 3 -57.65 32.31 -36.66
CA GLN A 3 -56.48 31.89 -37.45
C GLN A 3 -55.64 30.81 -36.75
N ALA A 4 -55.59 30.83 -35.42
CA ALA A 4 -54.92 29.82 -34.59
C ALA A 4 -55.54 28.41 -34.67
N GLN A 5 -56.81 28.27 -35.07
CA GLN A 5 -57.45 26.96 -35.27
C GLN A 5 -57.19 26.38 -36.66
N GLN A 6 -56.84 27.21 -37.66
CA GLN A 6 -56.48 26.72 -39.00
C GLN A 6 -55.04 26.19 -39.07
N GLU A 7 -54.10 26.75 -38.31
CA GLU A 7 -52.70 26.26 -38.32
C GLU A 7 -52.51 24.90 -37.63
N GLN A 8 -53.38 24.51 -36.70
CA GLN A 8 -53.28 23.21 -36.03
C GLN A 8 -53.73 22.03 -36.90
N GLN A 9 -54.47 22.25 -37.99
CA GLN A 9 -54.88 21.17 -38.90
C GLN A 9 -53.80 20.79 -39.93
N HIS A 10 -52.77 21.61 -40.15
CA HIS A 10 -51.72 21.33 -41.14
C HIS A 10 -50.55 20.47 -40.62
N ASN A 11 -50.52 20.09 -39.33
CA ASN A 11 -49.45 19.28 -38.73
C ASN A 11 -49.85 17.83 -38.37
N ARG A 12 -50.91 17.30 -38.98
CA ARG A 12 -51.31 15.88 -38.82
C ARG A 12 -51.05 15.12 -40.11
N ASP A 13 -50.34 14.00 -40.01
CA ASP A 13 -50.31 13.03 -41.09
C ASP A 13 -51.68 12.32 -41.22
N THR A 14 -51.88 11.57 -42.31
CA THR A 14 -53.13 10.81 -42.57
C THR A 14 -53.44 9.73 -41.52
N GLY A 15 -52.52 9.45 -40.59
CA GLY A 15 -52.69 8.55 -39.45
C GLY A 15 -52.95 9.25 -38.11
N GLY A 16 -53.06 10.58 -38.08
CA GLY A 16 -53.32 11.35 -36.87
C GLY A 16 -52.13 11.52 -35.93
N ARG A 17 -50.89 11.23 -36.39
CA ARG A 17 -49.67 11.47 -35.61
C ARG A 17 -49.13 12.88 -35.85
N TYR A 18 -48.66 13.52 -34.78
CA TYR A 18 -47.97 14.80 -34.85
C TYR A 18 -46.58 14.60 -35.45
N THR A 19 -46.27 15.31 -36.54
CA THR A 19 -44.93 15.33 -37.10
C THR A 19 -44.05 16.25 -36.24
N THR A 20 -43.08 15.69 -35.53
CA THR A 20 -42.04 16.48 -34.86
C THR A 20 -41.16 17.10 -35.94
N LYS A 21 -41.28 18.43 -36.15
CA LYS A 21 -40.34 19.18 -36.98
C LYS A 21 -38.93 18.95 -36.41
N PRO A 22 -37.96 18.45 -37.19
CA PRO A 22 -36.58 18.39 -36.73
C PRO A 22 -36.13 19.82 -36.43
N HIS A 23 -35.76 20.06 -35.18
CA HIS A 23 -35.10 21.30 -34.80
C HIS A 23 -33.80 21.36 -35.61
N SER A 24 -33.71 22.32 -36.54
CA SER A 24 -32.44 22.67 -37.16
C SER A 24 -31.51 23.10 -36.04
N GLU A 25 -30.44 22.32 -35.84
CA GLU A 25 -29.35 22.67 -34.91
C GLU A 25 -28.93 24.10 -35.21
N ALA A 26 -29.26 25.01 -34.30
CA ALA A 26 -28.70 26.34 -34.32
C ALA A 26 -27.18 26.14 -34.23
N GLN A 27 -26.46 26.52 -35.28
CA GLN A 27 -25.01 26.62 -35.26
C GLN A 27 -24.65 27.51 -34.07
N GLY A 28 -24.25 26.87 -32.97
CA GLY A 28 -23.91 27.56 -31.75
C GLY A 28 -22.75 28.49 -32.05
N VAL A 29 -22.99 29.79 -31.99
CA VAL A 29 -21.92 30.77 -31.93
C VAL A 29 -21.16 30.45 -30.65
N GLN A 30 -20.00 29.81 -30.80
CA GLN A 30 -19.12 29.48 -29.69
C GLN A 30 -18.50 30.80 -29.20
N LEU A 31 -19.17 31.42 -28.24
CA LEU A 31 -18.64 32.60 -27.56
C LEU A 31 -17.31 32.20 -26.90
N PRO A 32 -16.28 33.07 -26.96
CA PRO A 32 -15.03 32.79 -26.26
C PRO A 32 -15.30 32.58 -24.77
N PRO A 33 -14.55 31.69 -24.10
CA PRO A 33 -14.70 31.46 -22.67
C PRO A 33 -14.51 32.79 -21.93
N LEU A 34 -15.42 33.08 -21.00
CA LEU A 34 -15.38 34.27 -20.19
C LEU A 34 -14.28 34.09 -19.13
N GLU A 35 -13.22 34.89 -19.23
CA GLU A 35 -12.18 34.94 -18.21
C GLU A 35 -12.75 35.57 -16.93
N LEU A 36 -12.74 34.82 -15.83
CA LEU A 36 -13.36 35.23 -14.56
C LEU A 36 -12.36 35.84 -13.58
N VAL A 37 -11.08 35.54 -13.74
CA VAL A 37 -9.98 35.95 -12.87
C VAL A 37 -8.79 36.32 -13.74
N SER A 38 -8.12 37.43 -13.45
CA SER A 38 -6.90 37.84 -14.16
C SER A 38 -5.76 36.82 -13.94
N ASP A 39 -4.93 36.61 -14.96
CA ASP A 39 -3.75 35.74 -14.88
C ASP A 39 -2.88 35.99 -13.64
N GLU A 40 -2.60 37.25 -13.28
CA GLU A 40 -1.77 37.60 -12.10
C GLU A 40 -2.37 37.07 -10.78
N ALA A 41 -3.67 37.28 -10.58
CA ALA A 41 -4.39 36.78 -9.40
C ALA A 41 -4.47 35.24 -9.38
N ALA A 42 -4.60 34.61 -10.54
CA ALA A 42 -4.58 33.15 -10.67
C ALA A 42 -3.20 32.58 -10.33
N THR A 43 -2.11 33.16 -10.84
CA THR A 43 -0.73 32.74 -10.53
C THR A 43 -0.44 32.86 -9.03
N HIS A 44 -0.78 33.99 -8.41
CA HIS A 44 -0.60 34.17 -6.97
C HIS A 44 -1.38 33.11 -6.16
N ALA A 45 -2.64 32.85 -6.52
CA ALA A 45 -3.46 31.86 -5.84
C ALA A 45 -2.90 30.43 -5.98
N VAL A 46 -2.33 30.07 -7.13
CA VAL A 46 -1.64 28.77 -7.32
C VAL A 46 -0.43 28.67 -6.41
N HIS A 47 0.40 29.71 -6.36
CA HIS A 47 1.60 29.72 -5.52
C HIS A 47 1.25 29.54 -4.03
N ASP A 48 0.30 30.33 -3.53
CA ASP A 48 -0.10 30.32 -2.12
C ASP A 48 -0.83 29.05 -1.71
N ALA A 49 -1.65 28.47 -2.61
CA ALA A 49 -2.46 27.32 -2.28
C ALA A 49 -1.65 26.01 -2.27
N THR A 50 -0.64 25.87 -3.11
CA THR A 50 -0.08 24.57 -3.47
C THR A 50 1.24 24.22 -2.79
N ALA A 51 2.03 25.24 -2.39
CA ALA A 51 3.38 25.06 -1.86
C ALA A 51 4.27 24.14 -2.74
N MET A 52 4.05 24.17 -4.06
CA MET A 52 4.90 23.49 -5.03
C MET A 52 6.28 24.17 -5.09
N THR A 53 7.29 23.38 -5.44
CA THR A 53 8.64 23.88 -5.73
C THR A 53 8.68 24.69 -7.03
N GLU A 54 9.72 25.50 -7.22
CA GLU A 54 9.88 26.28 -8.45
C GLU A 54 9.87 25.42 -9.74
N PRO A 55 10.55 24.25 -9.81
CA PRO A 55 10.48 23.40 -11.00
C PRO A 55 9.09 22.85 -11.26
N GLU A 56 8.35 22.45 -10.22
CA GLU A 56 6.95 21.99 -10.35
C GLU A 56 6.06 23.14 -10.87
N LEU A 57 6.23 24.35 -10.32
CA LEU A 57 5.48 25.54 -10.76
C LEU A 57 5.81 25.93 -12.20
N GLU A 58 7.07 25.83 -12.63
CA GLU A 58 7.47 26.08 -14.01
C GLU A 58 6.87 25.04 -14.97
N ALA A 59 6.86 23.77 -14.57
CA ALA A 59 6.41 22.67 -15.40
C ALA A 59 4.88 22.63 -15.61
N ILE A 60 4.08 22.90 -14.56
CA ILE A 60 2.61 22.76 -14.62
C ILE A 60 1.83 24.02 -14.28
N GLY A 61 2.46 25.04 -13.68
CA GLY A 61 1.79 26.27 -13.22
C GLY A 61 0.97 26.98 -14.30
N PRO A 62 1.49 27.21 -15.52
CA PRO A 62 0.71 27.84 -16.60
C PRO A 62 -0.58 27.10 -16.95
N GLU A 63 -0.55 25.76 -16.96
CA GLU A 63 -1.72 24.93 -17.29
C GLU A 63 -2.75 24.93 -16.15
N VAL A 64 -2.29 24.94 -14.90
CA VAL A 64 -3.17 25.12 -13.73
C VAL A 64 -3.85 26.50 -13.78
N VAL A 65 -3.10 27.56 -14.05
CA VAL A 65 -3.61 28.94 -14.18
C VAL A 65 -4.65 29.05 -15.29
N GLU A 66 -4.35 28.50 -16.46
CA GLU A 66 -5.28 28.49 -17.60
C GLU A 66 -6.57 27.74 -17.26
N THR A 67 -6.49 26.64 -16.51
CA THR A 67 -7.66 25.86 -16.12
C THR A 67 -8.53 26.62 -15.12
N ILE A 68 -7.93 27.26 -14.11
CA ILE A 68 -8.69 27.90 -13.03
C ILE A 68 -9.26 29.26 -13.41
N LYS A 69 -8.68 30.00 -14.37
CA LYS A 69 -9.22 31.33 -14.73
C LYS A 69 -10.59 31.29 -15.40
N HIS A 70 -10.98 30.13 -15.93
CA HIS A 70 -12.29 29.88 -16.52
C HIS A 70 -13.28 29.23 -15.53
N THR A 71 -12.85 28.91 -14.30
CA THR A 71 -13.72 28.28 -13.30
C THR A 71 -14.44 29.32 -12.43
N ARG A 72 -15.68 29.03 -12.05
CA ARG A 72 -16.40 29.81 -11.02
C ARG A 72 -15.97 29.44 -9.60
N ASN A 73 -15.29 28.31 -9.42
CA ASN A 73 -14.90 27.78 -8.11
C ASN A 73 -13.44 28.12 -7.78
N PHE A 74 -13.17 29.39 -7.47
CA PHE A 74 -11.81 29.86 -7.19
C PHE A 74 -11.44 29.70 -5.71
N THR A 75 -11.51 28.47 -5.20
CA THR A 75 -11.15 28.11 -3.81
C THR A 75 -9.79 27.43 -3.74
N PRO A 76 -9.02 27.58 -2.63
CA PRO A 76 -7.73 26.90 -2.47
C PRO A 76 -7.82 25.37 -2.64
N GLN A 77 -8.92 24.76 -2.19
CA GLN A 77 -9.16 23.33 -2.34
C GLN A 77 -9.33 22.92 -3.81
N HIS A 78 -10.04 23.74 -4.61
CA HIS A 78 -10.18 23.49 -6.04
C HIS A 78 -8.85 23.65 -6.77
N ILE A 79 -8.09 24.69 -6.45
CA ILE A 79 -6.76 24.93 -7.03
C ILE A 79 -5.83 23.75 -6.75
N ARG A 80 -5.80 23.24 -5.51
CA ARG A 80 -5.03 22.03 -5.15
C ARG A 80 -5.49 20.80 -5.93
N ALA A 81 -6.80 20.59 -6.07
CA ALA A 81 -7.33 19.46 -6.82
C ALA A 81 -6.93 19.51 -8.30
N VAL A 82 -7.00 20.69 -8.93
CA VAL A 82 -6.57 20.90 -10.33
C VAL A 82 -5.07 20.69 -10.48
N ALA A 83 -4.25 21.25 -9.58
CA ALA A 83 -2.80 21.05 -9.59
C ALA A 83 -2.40 19.58 -9.39
N SER A 84 -3.08 18.86 -8.50
CA SER A 84 -2.89 17.42 -8.28
C SER A 84 -3.21 16.62 -9.55
N GLN A 85 -4.34 16.90 -10.18
CA GLN A 85 -4.75 16.24 -11.42
C GLN A 85 -3.77 16.49 -12.57
N ILE A 86 -3.37 17.74 -12.81
CA ILE A 86 -2.42 18.10 -13.87
C ILE A 86 -1.04 17.53 -13.56
N GLY A 87 -0.60 17.57 -12.29
CA GLY A 87 0.64 16.98 -11.83
C GLY A 87 0.71 15.48 -12.15
N HIS A 88 -0.33 14.72 -11.85
CA HIS A 88 -0.38 13.30 -12.21
C HIS A 88 -0.23 13.07 -13.72
N GLN A 89 -0.80 13.95 -14.55
CA GLN A 89 -0.76 13.82 -16.00
C GLN A 89 0.59 14.25 -16.60
N ARG A 90 1.23 15.28 -16.05
CA ARG A 90 2.44 15.90 -16.60
C ARG A 90 3.73 15.43 -15.97
N LEU A 91 3.72 15.30 -14.64
CA LEU A 91 4.87 14.94 -13.82
C LEU A 91 4.87 13.46 -13.46
N GLY A 92 3.73 12.77 -13.59
CA GLY A 92 3.57 11.38 -13.19
C GLY A 92 3.35 11.17 -11.69
N TYR A 93 3.21 12.25 -10.90
CA TYR A 93 2.96 12.19 -9.45
C TYR A 93 2.09 13.36 -8.97
N ASP A 94 1.60 13.29 -7.73
CA ASP A 94 0.84 14.37 -7.09
C ASP A 94 1.77 15.39 -6.41
N PRO A 95 1.98 16.59 -6.98
CA PRO A 95 2.86 17.60 -6.40
C PRO A 95 2.31 18.19 -5.09
N ILE A 96 0.99 18.13 -4.86
CA ILE A 96 0.37 18.60 -3.61
C ILE A 96 0.68 17.63 -2.47
N GLY A 97 0.49 16.33 -2.71
CA GLY A 97 0.90 15.27 -1.80
C GLY A 97 2.41 15.31 -1.53
N ALA A 98 3.23 15.49 -2.56
CA ALA A 98 4.68 15.62 -2.41
C ALA A 98 5.08 16.82 -1.55
N SER A 99 4.45 17.99 -1.74
CA SER A 99 4.68 19.17 -0.89
C SER A 99 4.29 18.93 0.56
N ALA A 100 3.13 18.32 0.82
CA ALA A 100 2.70 17.97 2.17
C ALA A 100 3.71 17.04 2.87
N ILE A 101 4.25 16.07 2.12
CA ILE A 101 5.29 15.16 2.60
C ILE A 101 6.59 15.90 2.89
N ARG A 102 7.07 16.78 1.99
CA ARG A 102 8.28 17.60 2.23
C ARG A 102 8.14 18.45 3.49
N ASN A 103 6.98 19.07 3.68
CA ASN A 103 6.67 19.83 4.89
C ASN A 103 6.69 18.95 6.14
N ALA A 104 6.06 17.77 6.10
CA ALA A 104 6.09 16.83 7.22
C ALA A 104 7.53 16.39 7.56
N LEU A 105 8.34 16.05 6.55
CA LEU A 105 9.75 15.68 6.74
C LEU A 105 10.58 16.81 7.35
N SER A 106 10.29 18.08 7.02
CA SER A 106 10.99 19.23 7.59
C SER A 106 10.76 19.44 9.09
N GLN A 107 9.67 18.88 9.63
CA GLN A 107 9.31 18.99 11.04
C GLN A 107 9.74 17.78 11.87
N MET A 108 10.31 16.75 11.23
CA MET A 108 10.79 15.54 11.89
C MET A 108 12.24 15.70 12.37
N GLU A 109 12.60 14.93 13.39
CA GLU A 109 14.01 14.78 13.79
C GLU A 109 14.85 14.25 12.61
N PRO A 110 16.11 14.69 12.41
CA PRO A 110 16.89 14.39 11.21
C PRO A 110 17.01 12.89 10.87
N GLU A 111 17.13 12.05 11.89
CA GLU A 111 17.23 10.59 11.74
C GLU A 111 15.90 9.98 11.27
N ALA A 112 14.78 10.37 11.88
CA ALA A 112 13.44 9.94 11.46
C ALA A 112 13.09 10.45 10.05
N ALA A 113 13.47 11.69 9.74
CA ALA A 113 13.31 12.28 8.40
C ALA A 113 14.12 11.52 7.35
N HIS A 114 15.32 11.03 7.69
CA HIS A 114 16.15 10.22 6.80
C HIS A 114 15.45 8.88 6.46
N TYR A 115 14.98 8.15 7.48
CA TYR A 115 14.24 6.89 7.25
C TYR A 115 12.96 7.10 6.46
N ALA A 116 12.17 8.11 6.82
CA ALA A 116 10.93 8.43 6.10
C ALA A 116 11.21 8.83 4.64
N ARG A 117 12.27 9.60 4.37
CA ARG A 117 12.67 9.96 3.01
C ARG A 117 13.13 8.74 2.19
N ASN A 118 13.89 7.83 2.78
CA ASN A 118 14.30 6.60 2.11
C ASN A 118 13.08 5.74 1.73
N PHE A 119 12.12 5.60 2.65
CA PHE A 119 10.87 4.88 2.42
C PHE A 119 10.02 5.52 1.30
N LEU A 120 9.94 6.85 1.28
CA LEU A 120 9.20 7.59 0.26
C LEU A 120 9.86 7.54 -1.11
N ASN A 121 11.19 7.57 -1.17
CA ASN A 121 11.96 7.42 -2.41
C ASN A 121 11.78 6.03 -3.02
N GLN A 122 11.63 4.99 -2.18
CA GLN A 122 11.33 3.63 -2.63
C GLN A 122 9.92 3.52 -3.24
N ARG A 123 8.92 4.21 -2.67
CA ARG A 123 7.54 4.14 -3.16
C ARG A 123 7.22 5.09 -4.31
N HIS A 124 7.92 6.24 -4.39
CA HIS A 124 7.64 7.31 -5.35
C HIS A 124 8.94 7.92 -5.89
N PRO A 125 9.75 7.15 -6.65
CA PRO A 125 11.09 7.58 -7.08
C PRO A 125 11.06 8.89 -7.91
N GLN A 126 9.98 9.13 -8.66
CA GLN A 126 9.81 10.31 -9.51
C GLN A 126 9.50 11.61 -8.75
N ALA A 127 8.96 11.54 -7.52
CA ALA A 127 8.51 12.72 -6.78
C ALA A 127 9.62 13.39 -5.95
N PHE A 128 10.78 12.74 -5.79
CA PHE A 128 11.81 13.15 -4.84
C PHE A 128 13.25 13.01 -5.36
N SER A 129 13.44 12.61 -6.62
CA SER A 129 14.75 12.42 -7.26
C SER A 129 15.53 13.74 -7.40
N ASP A 130 14.84 14.86 -7.60
CA ASP A 130 15.46 16.08 -8.15
C ASP A 130 16.11 17.00 -7.09
N GLN A 131 16.02 16.64 -5.79
CA GLN A 131 16.72 17.39 -4.73
C GLN A 131 18.16 16.92 -4.48
N GLN A 132 18.67 15.92 -5.21
CA GLN A 132 20.11 15.62 -5.20
C GLN A 132 20.88 16.61 -6.07
N SER A 133 21.12 17.82 -5.55
CA SER A 133 22.10 18.74 -6.14
C SER A 133 23.52 18.16 -6.04
N THR A 134 24.04 17.73 -7.19
CA THR A 134 25.43 17.87 -7.65
C THR A 134 26.47 18.31 -6.61
N VAL A 135 26.93 17.37 -5.78
CA VAL A 135 28.29 17.44 -5.23
C VAL A 135 29.22 16.88 -6.30
N GLN A 136 30.05 17.74 -6.89
CA GLN A 136 31.10 17.34 -7.83
C GLN A 136 32.00 16.27 -7.20
N GLN A 137 31.84 15.02 -7.65
CA GLN A 137 32.73 13.92 -7.34
C GLN A 137 34.07 14.13 -8.07
N PRO A 138 35.21 14.24 -7.36
CA PRO A 138 36.52 14.14 -7.97
C PRO A 138 36.72 12.75 -8.59
N ALA A 139 37.60 12.68 -9.58
CA ALA A 139 37.90 11.53 -10.43
C ALA A 139 37.76 10.15 -9.75
N ALA A 140 37.05 9.26 -10.46
CA ALA A 140 36.67 7.90 -10.08
C ALA A 140 37.82 7.12 -9.42
N GLN A 141 37.74 7.02 -8.09
CA GLN A 141 38.19 5.83 -7.39
C GLN A 141 37.28 4.66 -7.84
N PRO A 142 37.79 3.42 -7.96
CA PRO A 142 36.90 2.27 -8.18
C PRO A 142 35.79 2.34 -7.13
N ALA A 143 34.54 2.31 -7.60
CA ALA A 143 33.39 2.40 -6.71
C ALA A 143 33.58 1.38 -5.58
N PRO A 144 33.49 1.78 -4.30
CA PRO A 144 33.47 0.79 -3.23
C PRO A 144 32.36 -0.19 -3.56
N GLU A 145 32.69 -1.48 -3.57
CA GLU A 145 31.71 -2.56 -3.63
C GLU A 145 30.63 -2.18 -2.61
N LEU A 146 29.39 -1.96 -3.07
CA LEU A 146 28.29 -1.62 -2.19
C LEU A 146 28.10 -2.82 -1.27
N GLU A 147 28.69 -2.78 -0.08
CA GLU A 147 28.50 -3.81 0.92
C GLU A 147 27.01 -3.81 1.28
N HIS A 148 26.29 -4.80 0.76
CA HIS A 148 24.89 -4.99 1.09
C HIS A 148 24.78 -5.19 2.61
N PRO A 149 23.87 -4.47 3.30
CA PRO A 149 23.78 -4.54 4.75
C PRO A 149 23.54 -5.98 5.19
N LEU A 150 24.15 -6.35 6.32
CA LEU A 150 24.00 -7.70 6.87
C LEU A 150 22.52 -7.98 7.15
N GLY A 151 22.06 -9.16 6.73
CA GLY A 151 20.66 -9.57 6.84
C GLY A 151 19.75 -9.03 5.73
N SER A 152 20.31 -8.46 4.66
CA SER A 152 19.59 -8.12 3.42
C SER A 152 19.41 -9.34 2.50
N PRO A 153 18.56 -9.26 1.45
CA PRO A 153 18.37 -10.34 0.49
C PRO A 153 19.67 -10.85 -0.15
N ASP A 154 20.61 -9.95 -0.43
CA ASP A 154 21.90 -10.28 -1.08
C ASP A 154 23.00 -10.64 -0.07
N ASN A 155 22.78 -10.39 1.22
CA ASN A 155 23.73 -10.70 2.30
C ASN A 155 23.00 -11.28 3.52
N PRO A 156 22.43 -12.49 3.41
CA PRO A 156 21.54 -13.02 4.44
C PRO A 156 22.32 -13.42 5.70
N ILE A 157 21.71 -13.23 6.87
CA ILE A 157 22.37 -13.52 8.16
C ILE A 157 22.09 -14.94 8.63
N SER A 158 23.07 -15.60 9.26
CA SER A 158 22.83 -16.92 9.88
C SER A 158 21.92 -16.80 11.10
N ALA A 159 20.98 -17.73 11.24
CA ALA A 159 20.16 -17.86 12.44
C ALA A 159 20.99 -18.13 13.71
N THR A 160 22.20 -18.68 13.58
CA THR A 160 23.11 -18.90 14.71
C THR A 160 23.98 -17.69 15.04
N SER A 161 23.82 -16.56 14.36
CA SER A 161 24.53 -15.32 14.69
C SER A 161 24.05 -14.76 16.04
N ASP A 162 24.96 -14.14 16.79
CA ASP A 162 24.63 -13.56 18.11
C ASP A 162 23.46 -12.56 18.00
N ALA A 163 23.45 -11.73 16.96
CA ALA A 163 22.39 -10.77 16.70
C ALA A 163 21.00 -11.43 16.60
N VAL A 164 20.87 -12.49 15.78
CA VAL A 164 19.61 -13.25 15.67
C VAL A 164 19.27 -13.96 16.98
N GLN A 165 20.26 -14.50 17.69
CA GLN A 165 20.06 -15.17 18.99
C GLN A 165 19.60 -14.20 20.09
N THR A 166 19.87 -12.90 19.94
CA THR A 166 19.36 -11.84 20.82
C THR A 166 18.02 -11.23 20.38
N GLY A 167 17.39 -11.78 19.34
CA GLY A 167 16.07 -11.36 18.88
C GLY A 167 16.05 -10.24 17.84
N GLU A 168 17.21 -9.81 17.32
CA GLU A 168 17.27 -8.78 16.28
C GLU A 168 16.61 -9.28 14.99
N VAL A 169 15.84 -8.39 14.35
CA VAL A 169 15.02 -8.70 13.17
C VAL A 169 15.76 -8.27 11.91
N PHE A 170 15.93 -9.21 10.99
CA PHE A 170 16.57 -8.99 9.69
C PHE A 170 15.60 -9.26 8.55
N ASP A 171 15.93 -8.81 7.34
CA ASP A 171 15.09 -9.06 6.17
C ASP A 171 15.24 -10.49 5.66
N THR A 172 16.44 -11.05 5.77
CA THR A 172 16.74 -12.39 5.28
C THR A 172 17.64 -13.15 6.25
N VAL A 173 17.18 -14.34 6.66
CA VAL A 173 17.83 -15.21 7.65
C VAL A 173 18.03 -16.61 7.08
N VAL A 174 19.24 -17.17 7.16
CA VAL A 174 19.52 -18.57 6.83
C VAL A 174 19.39 -19.44 8.07
N SER A 175 18.50 -20.42 8.02
CA SER A 175 18.29 -21.37 9.12
C SER A 175 18.05 -22.77 8.59
N LYS A 176 18.66 -23.79 9.21
CA LYS A 176 18.49 -25.21 8.82
C LYS A 176 18.67 -25.48 7.31
N GLY A 177 19.57 -24.75 6.66
CA GLY A 177 19.85 -24.91 5.22
C GLY A 177 18.81 -24.29 4.28
N ARG A 178 17.89 -23.45 4.78
CA ARG A 178 16.95 -22.66 3.98
C ARG A 178 17.14 -21.18 4.25
N THR A 179 16.85 -20.36 3.24
CA THR A 179 16.82 -18.90 3.34
C THR A 179 15.39 -18.47 3.59
N TYR A 180 15.18 -17.66 4.61
CA TYR A 180 13.87 -17.17 5.02
C TYR A 180 13.81 -15.66 4.81
N HIS A 181 12.81 -15.20 4.06
CA HIS A 181 12.58 -13.79 3.75
C HIS A 181 11.44 -13.25 4.61
N ARG A 182 11.67 -12.11 5.27
CA ARG A 182 10.68 -11.46 6.14
C ARG A 182 9.50 -10.97 5.31
N ALA A 183 8.28 -11.30 5.75
CA ALA A 183 7.03 -10.77 5.23
C ALA A 183 7.01 -9.25 5.37
N ARG A 184 7.07 -8.56 4.23
CA ARG A 184 7.01 -7.10 4.14
C ARG A 184 6.48 -6.69 2.77
N GLU A 185 6.17 -5.41 2.63
CA GLU A 185 5.84 -4.84 1.33
C GLU A 185 6.98 -5.03 0.34
N GLY A 186 6.65 -5.32 -0.93
CA GLY A 186 7.63 -5.64 -1.97
C GLY A 186 8.14 -7.09 -1.92
N MET A 187 7.71 -7.90 -0.97
CA MET A 187 7.98 -9.34 -0.97
C MET A 187 6.68 -10.13 -1.13
N ALA A 188 6.59 -10.96 -2.16
CA ALA A 188 5.48 -11.90 -2.31
C ALA A 188 5.96 -13.34 -2.06
N PRO A 189 5.42 -14.04 -1.05
CA PRO A 189 5.66 -15.46 -0.90
C PRO A 189 5.00 -16.21 -2.05
N MET A 190 5.73 -17.14 -2.67
CA MET A 190 5.26 -17.87 -3.84
C MET A 190 4.60 -19.18 -3.43
N GLU A 191 5.37 -20.23 -3.14
CA GLU A 191 4.84 -21.52 -2.70
C GLU A 191 5.61 -22.04 -1.47
N PRO A 192 5.66 -21.26 -0.36
CA PRO A 192 6.51 -21.58 0.78
C PRO A 192 6.21 -22.96 1.36
N GLN A 193 7.28 -23.65 1.70
CA GLN A 193 7.27 -25.00 2.27
C GLN A 193 7.59 -24.98 3.77
N ALA A 194 7.98 -23.82 4.27
CA ALA A 194 8.19 -23.56 5.68
C ALA A 194 7.86 -22.10 6.02
N VAL A 195 7.39 -21.89 7.25
CA VAL A 195 7.20 -20.57 7.83
C VAL A 195 8.09 -20.49 9.06
N ARG A 196 8.97 -19.48 9.12
CA ARG A 196 9.72 -19.14 10.32
C ARG A 196 9.03 -17.98 11.03
N LEU A 197 8.85 -18.11 12.33
CA LEU A 197 8.26 -17.09 13.19
C LEU A 197 9.32 -16.60 14.16
N GLN A 198 9.44 -15.29 14.31
CA GLN A 198 10.34 -14.66 15.28
C GLN A 198 9.53 -13.70 16.16
N ALA A 199 9.69 -13.82 17.48
CA ALA A 199 9.01 -12.99 18.45
C ALA A 199 9.89 -11.82 18.92
N ASP A 200 9.24 -10.78 19.44
CA ASP A 200 9.87 -9.63 20.11
C ASP A 200 10.36 -9.93 21.55
N GLN A 201 10.14 -11.15 22.03
CA GLN A 201 10.55 -11.63 23.34
C GLN A 201 10.91 -13.12 23.28
N GLU A 202 11.69 -13.61 24.26
CA GLU A 202 12.00 -15.03 24.38
C GLU A 202 10.72 -15.85 24.56
N LEU A 203 10.64 -16.96 23.85
CA LEU A 203 9.51 -17.87 23.92
C LEU A 203 9.86 -19.05 24.82
N THR A 204 8.99 -19.40 25.76
CA THR A 204 9.08 -20.69 26.45
C THR A 204 8.67 -21.83 25.52
N ASP A 205 8.95 -23.09 25.88
CA ASP A 205 8.52 -24.23 25.07
C ASP A 205 6.99 -24.29 24.94
N ASP A 206 6.26 -23.94 26.01
CA ASP A 206 4.80 -23.86 26.00
C ASP A 206 4.32 -22.74 25.06
N ASP A 207 5.00 -21.60 25.03
CA ASP A 207 4.67 -20.50 24.12
C ASP A 207 4.88 -20.92 22.67
N VAL A 208 6.01 -21.55 22.35
CA VAL A 208 6.29 -22.07 21.00
C VAL A 208 5.23 -23.07 20.57
N MET A 209 4.87 -24.04 21.43
CA MET A 209 3.83 -25.01 21.11
C MET A 209 2.47 -24.34 20.89
N LYS A 210 2.12 -23.34 21.69
CA LYS A 210 0.86 -22.61 21.55
C LYS A 210 0.82 -21.77 20.28
N VAL A 211 1.87 -21.01 19.97
CA VAL A 211 1.97 -20.24 18.72
C VAL A 211 1.97 -21.18 17.51
N ALA A 212 2.65 -22.33 17.60
CA ALA A 212 2.65 -23.35 16.55
C ALA A 212 1.23 -23.88 16.27
N GLN A 213 0.47 -24.21 17.32
CA GLN A 213 -0.92 -24.64 17.18
C GLN A 213 -1.82 -23.56 16.55
N ILE A 214 -1.65 -22.29 16.97
CA ILE A 214 -2.39 -21.15 16.40
C ILE A 214 -2.03 -20.98 14.92
N THR A 215 -0.75 -21.08 14.57
CA THR A 215 -0.27 -20.96 13.19
C THR A 215 -0.84 -22.06 12.31
N GLY A 216 -0.75 -23.32 12.75
CA GLY A 216 -1.35 -24.45 12.05
C GLY A 216 -2.87 -24.42 11.98
N TYR A 217 -3.56 -23.72 12.89
CA TYR A 217 -5.00 -23.46 12.78
C TYR A 217 -5.30 -22.35 11.76
N SER A 218 -4.48 -21.29 11.75
CA SER A 218 -4.61 -20.16 10.83
C SER A 218 -4.42 -20.59 9.38
N LEU A 219 -3.37 -21.37 9.09
CA LEU A 219 -3.12 -21.95 7.75
C LEU A 219 -4.29 -22.81 7.26
N ARG A 220 -4.80 -23.69 8.12
CA ARG A 220 -6.00 -24.52 7.83
C ARG A 220 -7.30 -23.74 7.68
N SER A 221 -7.35 -22.50 8.19
CA SER A 221 -8.54 -21.65 8.06
C SER A 221 -8.57 -20.90 6.74
N VAL A 222 -7.41 -20.65 6.12
CA VAL A 222 -7.34 -19.95 4.83
C VAL A 222 -7.40 -20.89 3.63
N GLY A 223 -6.87 -22.11 3.75
CA GLY A 223 -6.93 -23.15 2.73
C GLY A 223 -7.25 -24.52 3.33
N HIS A 224 -7.66 -25.47 2.48
CA HIS A 224 -8.03 -26.83 2.88
C HIS A 224 -6.83 -27.78 3.02
N GLY A 225 -5.64 -27.22 3.21
CA GLY A 225 -4.39 -27.96 3.29
C GLY A 225 -4.16 -28.68 4.62
N GLU A 226 -2.97 -29.25 4.74
CA GLU A 226 -2.52 -29.91 5.96
C GLU A 226 -2.26 -28.90 7.09
N GLY A 227 -2.15 -29.43 8.31
CA GLY A 227 -1.65 -28.63 9.44
C GLY A 227 -0.13 -28.52 9.36
N ALA A 228 0.40 -27.45 9.96
CA ALA A 228 1.83 -27.32 10.18
C ALA A 228 2.42 -28.50 10.98
N SER A 229 3.69 -28.81 10.72
CA SER A 229 4.49 -29.78 11.48
C SER A 229 4.68 -29.36 12.94
N ASP A 230 5.32 -30.22 13.72
CA ASP A 230 5.87 -29.81 15.01
C ASP A 230 6.91 -28.69 14.82
N PRO A 231 7.01 -27.73 15.76
CA PRO A 231 7.93 -26.62 15.65
C PRO A 231 9.39 -27.07 15.83
N VAL A 232 10.27 -26.52 15.00
CA VAL A 232 11.72 -26.70 15.12
C VAL A 232 12.34 -25.38 15.54
N ARG A 233 12.76 -25.30 16.80
CA ARG A 233 13.39 -24.09 17.36
C ARG A 233 14.78 -23.87 16.74
N ASP A 234 15.07 -22.63 16.38
CA ASP A 234 16.38 -22.20 15.85
C ASP A 234 17.00 -21.03 16.62
N SER A 235 16.24 -20.34 17.46
CA SER A 235 16.75 -19.41 18.50
C SER A 235 15.79 -19.37 19.71
N PRO A 236 16.15 -18.71 20.83
CA PRO A 236 15.21 -18.45 21.93
C PRO A 236 13.96 -17.65 21.51
N TYR A 237 14.06 -16.88 20.42
CA TYR A 237 13.03 -15.97 19.93
C TYR A 237 12.29 -16.53 18.71
N SER A 238 12.76 -17.63 18.11
CA SER A 238 12.25 -18.10 16.82
C SER A 238 12.15 -19.61 16.67
N PHE A 239 11.23 -20.01 15.81
CA PHE A 239 11.06 -21.40 15.41
C PHE A 239 10.49 -21.52 14.00
N ILE A 240 10.64 -22.69 13.42
CA ILE A 240 10.23 -23.03 12.06
C ILE A 240 9.09 -24.04 12.11
N LEU A 241 8.09 -23.84 11.27
CA LEU A 241 7.04 -24.79 10.98
C LEU A 241 7.12 -25.20 9.52
N TYR A 242 7.29 -26.50 9.27
CA TYR A 242 7.22 -27.04 7.91
C TYR A 242 5.77 -27.24 7.54
N ASN A 243 5.37 -26.72 6.38
CA ASN A 243 4.03 -26.85 5.86
C ASN A 243 4.06 -26.67 4.34
N ASP A 244 3.56 -27.67 3.62
CA ASP A 244 3.42 -27.58 2.17
C ASP A 244 2.19 -26.73 1.82
N THR A 245 2.42 -25.45 1.53
CA THR A 245 1.32 -24.49 1.27
C THR A 245 0.66 -24.68 -0.10
N THR A 246 1.22 -25.51 -0.99
CA THR A 246 0.58 -25.88 -2.26
C THR A 246 -0.69 -26.70 -2.01
N LYS A 247 -0.74 -27.45 -0.89
CA LYS A 247 -1.91 -28.25 -0.52
C LYS A 247 -3.08 -27.35 -0.15
N GLY A 248 -4.20 -27.56 -0.86
CA GLY A 248 -5.42 -26.81 -0.63
C GLY A 248 -5.27 -25.31 -0.93
N ASP A 249 -4.31 -24.95 -1.79
CA ASP A 249 -4.05 -23.59 -2.28
C ASP A 249 -3.83 -22.57 -1.15
N GLN A 250 -3.18 -22.97 -0.06
CA GLN A 250 -2.93 -22.07 1.08
C GLN A 250 -2.06 -20.87 0.68
N TYR A 251 -1.09 -21.08 -0.21
CA TYR A 251 -0.18 -20.04 -0.70
C TYR A 251 -0.90 -18.84 -1.34
N LYS A 252 -2.06 -19.07 -1.97
CA LYS A 252 -2.88 -18.01 -2.60
C LYS A 252 -3.56 -17.07 -1.60
N ARG A 253 -3.48 -17.35 -0.30
CA ARG A 253 -4.22 -16.65 0.78
C ARG A 253 -3.33 -16.35 1.99
N LEU A 254 -2.03 -16.17 1.76
CA LEU A 254 -1.06 -15.93 2.82
C LEU A 254 -1.27 -14.58 3.52
N ASP A 255 -1.76 -13.56 2.80
CA ASP A 255 -2.22 -12.27 3.33
C ASP A 255 -3.28 -12.44 4.43
N ARG A 256 -4.28 -13.28 4.16
CA ARG A 256 -5.34 -13.62 5.10
C ARG A 256 -4.78 -14.43 6.27
N PHE A 257 -3.82 -15.32 6.01
CA PHE A 257 -3.17 -16.09 7.06
C PHE A 257 -2.42 -15.17 8.03
N GLN A 258 -1.64 -14.21 7.54
CA GLN A 258 -0.91 -13.24 8.37
C GLN A 258 -1.89 -12.45 9.25
N SER A 259 -2.99 -11.96 8.64
CA SER A 259 -4.05 -11.23 9.35
C SER A 259 -4.73 -12.07 10.45
N LEU A 260 -5.03 -13.34 10.16
CA LEU A 260 -5.63 -14.27 11.13
C LEU A 260 -4.66 -14.67 12.23
N LEU A 261 -3.39 -14.92 11.89
CA LEU A 261 -2.36 -15.29 12.86
C LEU A 261 -2.23 -14.19 13.93
N HIS A 262 -2.09 -12.93 13.50
CA HIS A 262 -2.06 -11.79 14.42
C HIS A 262 -3.31 -11.75 15.32
N THR A 263 -4.49 -11.89 14.72
CA THR A 263 -5.76 -11.89 15.47
C THR A 263 -5.83 -13.03 16.49
N TYR A 264 -5.45 -14.25 16.11
CA TYR A 264 -5.56 -15.44 16.95
C TYR A 264 -4.48 -15.52 18.02
N VAL A 265 -3.30 -14.98 17.79
CA VAL A 265 -2.26 -14.86 18.82
C VAL A 265 -2.76 -14.00 19.97
N HIS A 266 -3.42 -12.88 19.68
CA HIS A 266 -4.04 -12.05 20.71
C HIS A 266 -5.30 -12.66 21.31
N GLN A 267 -6.27 -13.03 20.49
CA GLN A 267 -7.65 -13.32 20.94
C GLN A 267 -7.96 -14.82 21.09
N GLY A 268 -7.10 -15.69 20.57
CA GLY A 268 -7.38 -17.11 20.40
C GLY A 268 -8.25 -17.39 19.17
N THR A 269 -8.36 -18.68 18.86
CA THR A 269 -9.20 -19.18 17.75
C THR A 269 -10.69 -18.89 17.97
N PRO A 270 -11.53 -18.82 16.93
CA PRO A 270 -12.96 -18.50 17.07
C PRO A 270 -13.69 -19.41 18.07
N ILE A 271 -14.66 -18.81 18.77
CA ILE A 271 -15.51 -19.55 19.71
C ILE A 271 -16.35 -20.56 18.92
N ARG A 272 -16.42 -21.79 19.42
CA ARG A 272 -17.21 -22.86 18.82
C ARG A 272 -18.70 -22.56 18.98
N SER A 273 -19.40 -22.53 17.87
CA SER A 273 -20.86 -22.30 17.82
C SER A 273 -21.70 -23.54 18.14
N SER A 274 -21.09 -24.71 18.33
CA SER A 274 -21.82 -25.95 18.60
C SER A 274 -20.97 -26.99 19.33
N ASN A 275 -21.67 -27.94 19.95
CA ASN A 275 -21.08 -29.10 20.64
C ASN A 275 -20.62 -30.24 19.69
N LYS A 276 -20.41 -29.97 18.40
CA LYS A 276 -20.05 -31.00 17.40
C LYS A 276 -18.72 -31.72 17.69
N LYS A 277 -17.88 -31.16 18.57
CA LYS A 277 -16.60 -31.74 18.99
C LYS A 277 -16.65 -32.39 20.38
N GLY A 278 -17.83 -32.48 20.99
CA GLY A 278 -18.07 -33.08 22.30
C GLY A 278 -19.02 -32.25 23.17
N PRO A 279 -19.68 -32.84 24.19
CA PRO A 279 -20.47 -32.10 25.17
C PRO A 279 -19.64 -31.02 25.87
N GLY A 280 -20.21 -29.82 26.06
CA GLY A 280 -19.55 -28.69 26.74
C GLY A 280 -18.51 -27.95 25.89
N THR A 281 -18.43 -28.23 24.58
CA THR A 281 -17.50 -27.55 23.68
C THR A 281 -18.07 -26.28 23.04
N GLU A 282 -19.39 -26.13 23.00
CA GLU A 282 -20.04 -24.88 22.60
C GLU A 282 -19.67 -23.73 23.55
N GLY A 283 -19.37 -22.55 23.00
CA GLY A 283 -18.95 -21.40 23.79
C GLY A 283 -17.46 -21.39 24.19
N THR A 284 -16.70 -22.45 23.87
CA THR A 284 -15.25 -22.53 24.15
C THR A 284 -14.40 -22.28 22.90
N ARG A 285 -13.14 -21.89 23.07
CA ARG A 285 -12.16 -21.79 21.97
C ARG A 285 -11.42 -23.11 21.82
N LYS A 286 -10.88 -23.38 20.61
CA LYS A 286 -10.01 -24.55 20.41
C LYS A 286 -8.63 -24.32 21.01
N ILE A 287 -8.09 -23.13 20.80
CA ILE A 287 -6.80 -22.67 21.32
C ILE A 287 -7.04 -21.26 21.85
N GLU A 288 -6.67 -21.03 23.11
CA GLU A 288 -6.74 -19.73 23.76
C GLU A 288 -5.65 -18.79 23.24
N GLY A 289 -5.92 -17.48 23.24
CA GLY A 289 -4.93 -16.47 22.90
C GLY A 289 -3.98 -16.18 24.06
N PHE A 290 -3.03 -15.28 23.84
CA PHE A 290 -2.15 -14.71 24.87
C PHE A 290 -2.73 -13.43 25.50
N GLY A 291 -3.82 -12.89 24.95
CA GLY A 291 -4.46 -11.68 25.43
C GLY A 291 -3.56 -10.46 25.26
N ARG A 292 -3.38 -9.70 26.34
CA ARG A 292 -2.54 -8.48 26.37
C ARG A 292 -1.05 -8.77 26.39
N GLN A 293 -0.65 -9.99 26.74
CA GLN A 293 0.75 -10.42 26.83
C GLN A 293 1.21 -11.14 25.56
N ALA A 294 0.50 -10.95 24.45
CA ALA A 294 0.82 -11.66 23.22
C ALA A 294 2.15 -11.15 22.64
N PRO A 295 3.07 -12.07 22.25
CA PRO A 295 4.27 -11.67 21.54
C PRO A 295 3.89 -11.05 20.19
N GLN A 296 4.63 -10.03 19.78
CA GLN A 296 4.62 -9.60 18.39
C GLN A 296 5.40 -10.61 17.57
N LEU A 297 4.86 -11.01 16.42
CA LEU A 297 5.48 -12.03 15.57
C LEU A 297 5.82 -11.46 14.21
N GLU A 298 7.09 -11.59 13.85
CA GLU A 298 7.60 -11.42 12.50
C GLU A 298 7.51 -12.75 11.76
N ILE A 299 6.99 -12.71 10.54
CA ILE A 299 6.73 -13.89 9.73
C ILE A 299 7.77 -13.92 8.62
N TYR A 300 8.37 -15.08 8.39
CA TYR A 300 9.29 -15.29 7.29
C TYR A 300 8.89 -16.50 6.45
N TYR A 301 9.11 -16.43 5.15
CA TYR A 301 8.82 -17.49 4.19
C TYR A 301 10.11 -17.98 3.52
N ASP A 302 10.20 -19.29 3.27
CA ASP A 302 11.36 -19.91 2.63
C ASP A 302 11.36 -19.90 1.10
N ASP A 303 10.26 -19.42 0.50
CA ASP A 303 10.10 -19.21 -0.93
C ASP A 303 9.36 -17.89 -1.17
N ALA A 304 10.06 -16.93 -1.74
CA ALA A 304 9.61 -15.57 -1.91
C ALA A 304 10.32 -14.87 -3.07
N GLU A 305 9.55 -14.10 -3.83
CA GLU A 305 10.09 -13.17 -4.82
C GLU A 305 10.16 -11.77 -4.20
N VAL A 306 11.33 -11.14 -4.34
CA VAL A 306 11.55 -9.73 -4.00
C VAL A 306 11.29 -8.92 -5.26
N PHE A 307 10.31 -8.03 -5.20
CA PHE A 307 10.02 -7.09 -6.27
C PHE A 307 10.66 -5.76 -5.90
N ASP A 308 11.62 -5.34 -6.73
CA ASP A 308 12.05 -3.95 -6.78
C ASP A 308 10.91 -3.16 -7.43
N GLY A 309 10.05 -2.59 -6.59
CA GLY A 309 8.94 -1.71 -7.00
C GLY A 309 9.42 -0.39 -7.57
#